data_AF-G0XF31-F1
#
_entry.id   AF-G0XF31-F1
#
_cell.length_a   1.000
_cell.length_b   1.000
_cell.length_c   1.000
_cell.angle_alpha   90.00
_cell.angle_beta   90.00
_cell.angle_gamma   90.00
#
_symmetry.space_group_name_H-M   'P 1'
#
loop_
_entity.id
_entity.type
_entity.pdbx_description
1 polymer ?
#
loop_
_entity_poly.entity_id
_entity_poly.type
_entity_poly.pdbx_seq_one_letter_code
_entity_poly.pdbx_strand_id
1 'polypeptide(L)'
;MAYRGKDGKVHVAEVKNRGNATTQASLPAQAERLGNWQKAAPGRVARYEIATTKDWQKIFDKFQYKKQTKSQKAANEPKVRPDGTPASEMAKHGVGARIAGQDVSPAQLKAMDDAWNAKSDTEKYEAIHSGKMKDPKTAMQYLGVS
;
A
#
# COMPACT_ATOMS: atom_id res chain seq x y z
N MET A 1 2.80 16.63 -5.10
CA MET A 1 2.51 17.66 -6.13
C MET A 1 1.70 17.02 -7.25
N ALA A 2 0.79 17.77 -7.87
CA ALA A 2 0.07 17.31 -9.06
C ALA A 2 0.90 17.63 -10.32
N TYR A 3 1.02 16.70 -11.27
CA TYR A 3 1.73 16.91 -12.53
C TYR A 3 0.94 16.35 -13.71
N ARG A 4 1.09 16.93 -14.91
CA ARG A 4 0.47 16.39 -16.13
C ARG A 4 1.36 15.31 -16.73
N GLY A 5 0.81 14.11 -16.89
CA GLY A 5 1.48 12.98 -17.51
C GLY A 5 1.44 13.04 -19.04
N LYS A 6 2.32 12.27 -19.69
CA LYS A 6 2.34 12.09 -21.15
C LYS A 6 1.09 11.39 -21.68
N ASP A 7 0.33 10.75 -20.79
CA ASP A 7 -0.98 10.14 -21.04
C ASP A 7 -2.14 11.16 -21.04
N GLY A 8 -1.83 12.45 -20.92
CA GLY A 8 -2.81 13.54 -20.89
C GLY A 8 -3.51 13.71 -19.54
N LYS A 9 -3.25 12.82 -18.56
CA LYS A 9 -3.88 12.80 -17.24
C LYS A 9 -3.10 13.65 -16.23
N VAL A 10 -3.78 14.12 -15.18
CA VAL A 10 -3.16 14.79 -14.04
C VAL A 10 -2.92 13.77 -12.94
N HIS A 11 -1.66 13.61 -12.55
CA HIS A 11 -1.21 12.62 -11.58
C HIS A 11 -0.88 13.29 -10.25
N VAL A 12 -1.33 12.69 -9.15
CA VAL A 12 -0.85 12.98 -7.80
C VAL A 12 -0.30 11.71 -7.20
N ALA A 13 0.91 11.80 -6.64
CA ALA A 13 1.55 10.69 -5.94
C ALA A 13 1.87 11.07 -4.50
N GLU A 14 1.59 10.15 -3.58
CA GLU A 14 2.14 10.17 -2.22
C GLU A 14 3.38 9.27 -2.21
N VAL A 15 4.58 9.89 -2.20
CA VAL A 15 5.85 9.17 -2.31
C VAL A 15 6.39 8.79 -0.95
N LYS A 16 6.69 7.51 -0.77
CA LYS A 16 7.32 6.92 0.41
C LYS A 16 8.65 6.28 0.02
N ASN A 17 9.68 6.52 0.82
CA ASN A 17 11.01 6.01 0.53
C ASN A 17 11.22 4.54 0.93
N ARG A 18 10.29 3.95 1.71
CA ARG A 18 10.37 2.57 2.23
C ARG A 18 8.98 1.99 2.45
N GLY A 19 8.82 0.67 2.30
CA GLY A 19 7.55 -0.01 2.57
C GLY A 19 7.08 0.06 4.03
N ASN A 20 7.97 0.26 5.02
CA ASN A 20 7.49 0.48 6.40
C ASN A 20 6.74 1.81 6.60
N ALA A 21 6.89 2.77 5.70
CA ALA A 21 6.14 4.02 5.74
C ALA A 21 4.71 3.85 5.20
N THR A 22 4.40 2.74 4.53
CA THR A 22 3.04 2.45 4.06
C THR A 22 2.22 1.69 5.11
N THR A 23 2.83 1.08 6.12
CA THR A 23 2.08 0.44 7.21
C THR A 23 1.62 1.42 8.30
N GLN A 24 1.84 2.72 8.13
CA GLN A 24 1.43 3.72 9.12
C GLN A 24 -0.09 3.77 9.27
N ALA A 25 -0.57 3.93 10.52
CA ALA A 25 -1.99 4.05 10.84
C ALA A 25 -2.71 5.23 10.17
N SER A 26 -1.97 6.19 9.61
CA SER A 26 -2.52 7.33 8.85
C SER A 26 -2.80 7.03 7.39
N LEU A 27 -2.33 5.89 6.86
CA LEU A 27 -2.51 5.57 5.44
C LEU A 27 -3.98 5.48 5.02
N PRO A 28 -4.93 4.92 5.79
CA PRO A 28 -6.34 4.88 5.37
C PRO A 28 -6.90 6.26 5.00
N ALA A 29 -6.69 7.26 5.85
CA ALA A 29 -7.10 8.64 5.56
C ALA A 29 -6.38 9.25 4.35
N GLN A 30 -5.11 8.88 4.12
CA GLN A 30 -4.36 9.33 2.95
C GLN A 30 -4.88 8.67 1.66
N ALA A 31 -5.18 7.37 1.69
CA ALA A 31 -5.74 6.61 0.58
C ALA A 31 -7.15 7.12 0.20
N GLU A 32 -7.99 7.40 1.20
CA GLU A 32 -9.30 8.02 0.99
C GLU A 32 -9.18 9.40 0.34
N ARG A 33 -8.30 10.28 0.86
CA ARG A 33 -8.05 11.61 0.28
C ARG A 33 -7.59 11.53 -1.18
N LEU A 34 -6.70 10.59 -1.50
CA LEU A 34 -6.25 10.33 -2.86
C LEU A 34 -7.39 9.81 -3.76
N GLY A 35 -8.19 8.88 -3.23
CA GLY A 35 -9.39 8.34 -3.88
C GLY A 35 -10.43 9.41 -4.20
N ASN A 36 -10.68 10.32 -3.26
CA ASN A 36 -11.60 11.44 -3.46
C ASN A 36 -11.04 12.45 -4.48
N TRP A 37 -9.74 12.71 -4.45
CA TRP A 37 -9.11 13.62 -5.41
C TRP A 37 -9.20 13.12 -6.86
N GLN A 38 -8.99 11.81 -7.10
CA GLN A 38 -9.12 11.22 -8.44
C GLN A 38 -10.56 11.22 -8.95
N LYS A 39 -11.55 11.02 -8.07
CA LYS A 39 -12.98 11.05 -8.41
C LYS A 39 -13.50 12.45 -8.69
N ALA A 40 -12.85 13.48 -8.15
CA ALA A 40 -13.31 14.86 -8.26
C ALA A 40 -13.25 15.45 -9.69
N ALA A 41 -12.48 14.86 -10.62
CA ALA A 41 -12.54 15.22 -12.03
C ALA A 41 -12.04 14.10 -12.94
N PRO A 42 -12.65 13.91 -14.13
CA PRO A 42 -12.13 12.98 -15.13
C PRO A 42 -10.70 13.35 -15.55
N GLY A 43 -9.89 12.34 -15.86
CA GLY A 43 -8.49 12.52 -16.23
C GLY A 43 -7.54 12.74 -15.04
N ARG A 44 -8.00 12.57 -13.79
CA ARG A 44 -7.14 12.53 -12.61
C ARG A 44 -6.76 11.10 -12.23
N VAL A 45 -5.52 10.90 -11.83
CA VAL A 45 -4.99 9.61 -11.35
C VAL A 45 -4.23 9.84 -10.07
N ALA A 46 -4.62 9.14 -9.01
CA ALA A 46 -3.89 9.15 -7.76
C ALA A 46 -3.18 7.81 -7.55
N ARG A 47 -1.97 7.85 -7.02
CA ARG A 47 -1.22 6.64 -6.68
C ARG A 47 -0.42 6.81 -5.39
N TYR A 48 -0.16 5.69 -4.73
CA TYR A 48 0.92 5.60 -3.75
C TYR A 48 2.22 5.22 -4.45
N GLU A 49 3.34 5.82 -4.07
CA GLU A 49 4.63 5.47 -4.65
C GLU A 49 5.59 5.00 -3.55
N ILE A 50 6.20 3.83 -3.75
CA ILE A 50 7.26 3.28 -2.92
C ILE A 50 8.52 3.30 -3.78
N ALA A 51 9.45 4.19 -3.46
CA ALA A 51 10.61 4.43 -4.33
C ALA A 51 11.55 3.22 -4.48
N THR A 52 11.48 2.25 -3.57
CA THR A 52 12.43 1.14 -3.49
C THR A 52 11.73 -0.22 -3.43
N THR A 53 12.40 -1.26 -3.92
CA THR A 53 12.02 -2.65 -3.68
C THR A 53 12.39 -3.13 -2.28
N LYS A 54 13.09 -2.34 -1.46
CA LYS A 54 13.37 -2.74 -0.08
C LYS A 54 12.09 -2.68 0.76
N ASP A 55 11.73 -3.81 1.35
CA ASP A 55 10.57 -3.99 2.24
C ASP A 55 9.22 -3.60 1.62
N TRP A 56 9.10 -3.53 0.29
CA TRP A 56 7.87 -3.09 -0.35
C TRP A 56 6.68 -4.02 -0.03
N GLN A 57 6.95 -5.31 0.16
CA GLN A 57 5.95 -6.34 0.46
C GLN A 57 5.19 -6.08 1.78
N LYS A 58 5.72 -5.21 2.66
CA LYS A 58 5.04 -4.80 3.89
C LYS A 58 3.70 -4.09 3.65
N ILE A 59 3.39 -3.68 2.42
CA ILE A 59 2.06 -3.19 2.06
C ILE A 59 0.95 -4.22 2.28
N PHE A 60 1.30 -5.51 2.37
CA PHE A 60 0.36 -6.59 2.64
C PHE A 60 0.32 -6.98 4.14
N ASP A 61 1.13 -6.32 4.98
CA ASP A 61 1.12 -6.55 6.42
C ASP A 61 -0.01 -5.74 7.08
N LYS A 62 -0.36 -6.11 8.32
CA LYS A 62 -1.25 -5.29 9.15
C LYS A 62 -0.64 -3.91 9.40
N PHE A 63 -1.50 -2.92 9.60
CA PHE A 63 -1.06 -1.59 10.00
C PHE A 63 -0.25 -1.60 11.31
N GLN A 64 0.60 -0.61 11.49
CA GLN A 64 1.21 -0.31 12.77
C GLN A 64 0.16 0.30 13.71
N TYR A 65 0.34 0.10 15.01
CA TYR A 65 -0.45 0.81 16.01
C TYR A 65 -0.23 2.32 15.90
N LYS A 66 -1.32 3.09 16.08
CA LYS A 66 -1.25 4.54 16.18
C LYS A 66 -0.37 4.92 17.38
N LYS A 67 0.57 5.82 17.15
CA LYS A 67 1.43 6.35 18.22
C LYS A 67 0.55 7.09 19.22
N GLN A 68 0.54 6.62 20.47
CA GLN A 68 -0.17 7.28 21.56
C GLN A 68 0.53 8.56 21.98
N THR A 69 -0.26 9.59 22.30
CA THR A 69 0.24 10.81 22.94
C THR A 69 0.64 10.52 24.41
N LYS A 70 1.36 11.45 25.04
CA LYS A 70 1.73 11.30 26.46
C LYS A 70 0.49 11.17 27.36
N SER A 71 -0.54 11.97 27.10
CA SER A 71 -1.80 11.96 27.85
C SER A 71 -2.53 10.62 27.72
N GLN A 72 -2.60 10.06 26.51
CA GLN A 72 -3.25 8.76 26.28
C GLN A 72 -2.54 7.60 27.00
N LYS A 73 -1.20 7.65 27.06
CA LYS A 73 -0.42 6.67 27.82
C LYS A 73 -0.67 6.80 29.32
N ALA A 74 -0.69 8.03 29.84
CA ALA A 74 -0.97 8.29 31.24
C ALA A 74 -2.38 7.83 31.65
N ALA A 75 -3.34 7.92 30.72
CA ALA A 75 -4.71 7.43 30.90
C ALA A 75 -4.88 5.92 30.64
N ASN A 76 -3.80 5.17 30.37
CA ASN A 76 -3.84 3.75 30.00
C ASN A 76 -4.84 3.44 28.86
N GLU A 77 -5.02 4.37 27.92
CA GLU A 77 -5.88 4.13 26.77
C GLU A 77 -5.36 2.95 25.94
N PRO A 78 -6.24 2.13 25.33
CA PRO A 78 -5.82 1.04 24.46
C PRO A 78 -5.13 1.57 23.20
N LYS A 79 -4.14 0.83 22.70
CA LYS A 79 -3.51 1.13 21.42
C LYS A 79 -4.50 0.83 20.29
N VAL A 80 -4.75 1.82 19.44
CA VAL A 80 -5.63 1.67 18.28
C VAL A 80 -4.80 1.31 17.05
N ARG A 81 -5.28 0.35 16.26
CA ARG A 81 -4.72 -0.01 14.95
C ARG A 81 -5.88 -0.11 13.95
N PRO A 82 -5.76 0.47 12.74
CA PRO A 82 -6.75 0.26 11.69
C PRO A 82 -6.85 -1.22 11.27
N ASP A 83 -8.04 -1.64 10.87
CA ASP A 83 -8.24 -2.98 10.32
C ASP A 83 -7.69 -3.11 8.89
N GLY A 84 -7.48 -4.35 8.45
CA GLY A 84 -6.98 -4.66 7.12
C GLY A 84 -5.49 -4.37 6.92
N THR A 85 -5.14 -4.10 5.66
CA THR A 85 -3.77 -3.89 5.18
C THR A 85 -3.69 -2.61 4.35
N PRO A 86 -2.49 -2.03 4.17
CA PRO A 86 -2.29 -0.94 3.23
C PRO A 86 -2.81 -1.23 1.82
N ALA A 87 -2.53 -2.43 1.29
CA ALA A 87 -2.93 -2.83 -0.06
C ALA A 87 -4.46 -2.90 -0.21
N SER A 88 -5.16 -3.52 0.73
CA SER A 88 -6.62 -3.60 0.72
C SER A 88 -7.29 -2.22 0.83
N GLU A 89 -6.76 -1.33 1.68
CA GLU A 89 -7.32 0.02 1.85
C GLU A 89 -7.07 0.91 0.62
N MET A 90 -5.88 0.83 0.02
CA MET A 90 -5.62 1.52 -1.26
C MET A 90 -6.57 1.04 -2.36
N ALA A 91 -6.73 -0.28 -2.49
CA ALA A 91 -7.62 -0.87 -3.48
C ALA A 91 -9.09 -0.47 -3.28
N LYS A 92 -9.57 -0.44 -2.03
CA LYS A 92 -10.92 -0.01 -1.65
C LYS A 92 -11.24 1.41 -2.13
N HIS A 93 -10.26 2.32 -2.09
CA HIS A 93 -10.40 3.70 -2.57
C HIS A 93 -10.07 3.88 -4.05
N GLY A 94 -9.77 2.79 -4.76
CA GLY A 94 -9.40 2.78 -6.18
C GLY A 94 -8.02 3.37 -6.44
N VAL A 95 -7.14 3.40 -5.44
CA VAL A 95 -5.80 3.98 -5.54
C VAL A 95 -4.80 2.87 -5.84
N GLY A 96 -4.04 3.02 -6.93
CA GLY A 96 -2.98 2.08 -7.30
C GLY A 96 -1.67 2.38 -6.58
N ALA A 97 -0.68 1.50 -6.75
CA ALA A 97 0.67 1.72 -6.25
C ALA A 97 1.70 1.72 -7.37
N ARG A 98 2.80 2.45 -7.18
CA ARG A 98 4.01 2.37 -7.99
C ARG A 98 5.16 1.96 -7.08
N ILE A 99 5.75 0.80 -7.32
CA ILE A 99 6.80 0.25 -6.47
C ILE A 99 8.07 0.12 -7.31
N ALA A 100 9.10 0.87 -6.94
CA ALA A 100 10.36 0.96 -7.68
C ALA A 100 10.15 1.18 -9.20
N GLY A 101 9.22 2.06 -9.55
CA GLY A 101 8.87 2.37 -10.94
C GLY A 101 7.90 1.40 -11.62
N GLN A 102 7.53 0.28 -10.99
CA GLN A 102 6.54 -0.66 -11.53
C GLN A 102 5.14 -0.29 -11.03
N ASP A 103 4.20 -0.06 -11.95
CA ASP A 103 2.81 0.25 -11.61
C ASP A 103 2.03 -1.04 -11.28
N VAL A 104 1.26 -1.00 -10.20
CA VAL A 104 0.34 -2.05 -9.74
C VAL A 104 -1.04 -1.42 -9.60
N SER A 105 -2.00 -1.93 -10.36
CA SER A 105 -3.37 -1.41 -10.34
C SER A 105 -4.08 -1.70 -9.01
N PRO A 106 -5.17 -0.97 -8.67
CA PRO A 106 -5.97 -1.27 -7.50
C PRO A 106 -6.48 -2.73 -7.46
N ALA A 107 -6.88 -3.26 -8.61
CA ALA A 107 -7.35 -4.64 -8.74
C ALA A 107 -6.24 -5.66 -8.48
N GLN A 108 -5.05 -5.44 -9.07
CA GLN A 108 -3.87 -6.27 -8.81
C GLN A 108 -3.45 -6.19 -7.35
N LEU A 109 -3.46 -5.00 -6.72
CA LEU A 109 -3.16 -4.86 -5.30
C LEU A 109 -4.11 -5.69 -4.42
N LYS A 110 -5.41 -5.66 -4.70
CA LYS A 110 -6.39 -6.45 -3.96
C LYS A 110 -6.16 -7.96 -4.14
N ALA A 111 -5.95 -8.40 -5.38
CA ALA A 111 -5.71 -9.81 -5.68
C ALA A 111 -4.42 -10.32 -5.02
N MET A 112 -3.35 -9.51 -5.04
CA MET A 112 -2.10 -9.84 -4.36
C MET A 112 -2.27 -9.89 -2.84
N ASP A 113 -3.02 -8.95 -2.26
CA ASP A 113 -3.30 -8.92 -0.83
C ASP A 113 -4.06 -10.17 -0.38
N ASP A 114 -5.10 -10.57 -1.14
CA ASP A 114 -5.87 -11.78 -0.86
C ASP A 114 -5.00 -13.04 -0.97
N ALA A 115 -4.26 -13.18 -2.07
CA ALA A 115 -3.39 -14.32 -2.31
C ALA A 115 -2.24 -14.41 -1.28
N TRP A 116 -1.71 -13.28 -0.85
CA TRP A 116 -0.69 -13.22 0.20
C TRP A 116 -1.28 -13.58 1.56
N ASN A 117 -2.45 -13.03 1.92
CA ASN A 117 -3.07 -13.28 3.21
C ASN A 117 -3.69 -14.68 3.36
N ALA A 118 -3.95 -15.38 2.26
CA ALA A 118 -4.31 -16.80 2.26
C ALA A 118 -3.14 -17.73 2.63
N LYS A 119 -1.89 -17.26 2.53
CA LYS A 119 -0.69 -18.05 2.87
C LYS A 119 -0.42 -18.10 4.37
N SER A 120 0.14 -19.22 4.81
CA SER A 120 0.67 -19.38 6.16
C SER A 120 1.90 -18.50 6.41
N ASP A 121 2.22 -18.24 7.68
CA ASP A 121 3.39 -17.45 8.05
C ASP A 121 4.71 -18.10 7.58
N THR A 122 4.78 -19.43 7.55
CA THR A 122 5.91 -20.19 7.03
C THR A 122 6.10 -19.96 5.52
N GLU A 123 5.02 -20.08 4.73
CA GLU A 123 5.08 -19.81 3.29
C GLU A 123 5.49 -18.36 2.98
N LYS A 124 4.98 -17.41 3.77
CA LYS A 124 5.33 -15.99 3.65
C LYS A 124 6.82 -15.78 3.92
N TYR A 125 7.35 -16.39 4.98
CA TYR A 125 8.77 -16.34 5.32
C TYR A 125 9.63 -16.90 4.18
N GLU A 126 9.31 -18.09 3.68
CA GLU A 126 10.03 -18.72 2.57
C GLU A 126 9.96 -17.90 1.28
N ALA A 127 8.80 -17.33 0.95
CA ALA A 127 8.62 -16.50 -0.24
C ALA A 127 9.47 -15.22 -0.19
N ILE A 128 9.63 -14.62 0.99
CA ILE A 128 10.51 -13.46 1.18
C ILE A 128 11.97 -13.88 1.00
N HIS A 129 12.40 -14.97 1.65
CA HIS A 129 13.81 -15.39 1.67
C HIS A 129 14.29 -16.03 0.36
N SER A 130 13.38 -16.66 -0.39
CA SER A 130 13.66 -17.18 -1.73
C SER A 130 13.59 -16.12 -2.83
N GLY A 131 13.26 -14.87 -2.50
CA GLY A 131 13.19 -13.77 -3.47
C GLY A 131 11.93 -13.75 -4.34
N LYS A 132 10.91 -14.57 -4.03
CA LYS A 132 9.61 -14.55 -4.73
C LYS A 132 8.85 -13.23 -4.51
N MET A 133 9.18 -12.50 -3.45
CA MET A 133 8.65 -11.17 -3.14
C MET A 133 9.63 -10.02 -3.42
N LYS A 134 10.70 -10.23 -4.20
CA LYS A 134 11.77 -9.23 -4.39
C LYS A 134 11.32 -7.97 -5.15
N ASP A 135 10.32 -8.09 -6.02
CA ASP A 135 9.77 -7.00 -6.82
C ASP A 135 8.30 -7.31 -7.19
N PRO A 136 7.50 -6.30 -7.57
CA PRO A 136 6.07 -6.49 -7.86
C PRO A 136 5.79 -7.50 -8.96
N LYS A 137 6.56 -7.51 -10.05
CA LYS A 137 6.38 -8.46 -11.15
C LYS A 137 6.61 -9.89 -10.70
N THR A 138 7.72 -10.17 -10.02
CA THR A 138 8.02 -11.52 -9.49
C THR A 138 6.95 -11.96 -8.48
N ALA A 139 6.49 -11.05 -7.63
CA ALA A 139 5.44 -11.34 -6.65
C ALA A 139 4.10 -11.65 -7.32
N MET A 140 3.69 -10.88 -8.33
CA MET A 140 2.46 -11.17 -9.10
C MET A 140 2.51 -12.57 -9.73
N GLN A 141 3.64 -12.95 -10.33
CA GLN A 141 3.82 -14.30 -10.88
C GLN A 141 3.70 -15.39 -9.81
N TYR A 142 4.34 -15.21 -8.66
CA TYR A 142 4.25 -16.15 -7.55
C TYR A 142 2.84 -16.27 -6.95
N LEU A 143 2.13 -15.14 -6.88
CA LEU A 143 0.78 -15.05 -6.32
C LEU A 143 -0.31 -15.41 -7.33
N GLY A 144 0.03 -15.66 -8.60
CA GLY A 144 -0.94 -16.00 -9.64
C GLY A 144 -1.81 -14.81 -10.07
N VAL A 145 -1.29 -13.58 -9.98
CA VAL A 145 -1.99 -12.34 -10.35
C VAL A 145 -1.51 -11.86 -11.72
N SER A 146 -2.46 -11.52 -12.61
CA SER A 146 -2.24 -10.93 -13.94
C SER A 146 -2.71 -9.49 -14.01
#